data_AF-A0A955SPQ6-F1
#
_entry.id   AF-A0A955SPQ6-F1
#
_cell.length_a   1.000
_cell.length_b   1.000
_cell.length_c   1.000
_cell.angle_alpha   90.00
_cell.angle_beta   90.00
_cell.angle_gamma   90.00
#
_symmetry.space_group_name_H-M   'P 1'
#
loop_
_entity.id
_entity.type
_entity.pdbx_description
1 polymer ?
#
loop_
_entity_poly.entity_id
_entity_poly.type
_entity_poly.pdbx_seq_one_letter_code
_entity_poly.pdbx_strand_id
1 'polypeptide(L)'
;THLISGVDSSVRMPPSGELLSEEQVGLIRAWIDQGLPWPDGINLGRFKEAELEPREVIVPAAKAIHSENPVDRLLESYFQKNEIEFPDRVDDRLFARRAYLDTIGLLPPPDQLEAFLEDDSPDKRNALVEDLLSRNQEYAENWITFWNDLLRNDFTGTGYIDGGRKQITDWLYHSLEANKPYNQFVHELVDPVTGSEGFIKGIVWRGVTNSSQTPAMQAAQNIGQVLWASISSAPLAMTVSSATGPSRILMA
;
A
#
# COMPACT_ATOMS: atom_id res chain seq x y z
N THR A 1 -36.85 13.16 -5.79
CA THR A 1 -37.20 12.83 -7.19
C THR A 1 -37.19 14.03 -8.14
N HIS A 2 -36.82 15.24 -7.68
CA HIS A 2 -36.76 16.44 -8.53
C HIS A 2 -35.74 16.37 -9.69
N LEU A 3 -34.60 15.69 -9.48
CA LEU A 3 -33.52 15.56 -10.46
C LEU A 3 -33.90 14.68 -11.67
N ILE A 4 -34.60 13.58 -11.43
CA ILE A 4 -35.06 12.65 -12.49
C ILE A 4 -36.33 13.13 -13.21
N SER A 5 -37.07 14.07 -12.62
CA SER A 5 -38.23 14.69 -13.25
C SER A 5 -37.88 15.85 -14.19
N GLY A 6 -36.60 16.22 -14.32
CA GLY A 6 -36.14 17.24 -15.27
C GLY A 6 -36.64 18.67 -15.00
N VAL A 7 -37.18 18.94 -13.80
CA VAL A 7 -37.79 20.24 -13.43
C VAL A 7 -36.74 21.37 -13.39
N ASP A 8 -35.48 21.02 -13.11
CA ASP A 8 -34.34 21.91 -13.21
C ASP A 8 -33.39 21.40 -14.29
N SER A 9 -33.21 22.20 -15.36
CA SER A 9 -32.36 21.84 -16.51
C SER A 9 -30.87 21.85 -16.17
N SER A 10 -30.46 22.50 -15.07
CA SER A 10 -29.07 22.57 -14.62
C SER A 10 -28.63 21.34 -13.80
N VAL A 11 -29.59 20.58 -13.25
CA VAL A 11 -29.31 19.42 -12.37
C VAL A 11 -30.14 18.18 -12.75
N ARG A 12 -30.46 18.01 -14.03
CA ARG A 12 -31.28 16.89 -14.53
C ARG A 12 -30.51 15.56 -14.65
N MET A 13 -31.22 14.45 -14.45
CA MET A 13 -30.71 13.08 -14.64
C MET A 13 -31.59 12.31 -15.65
N PRO A 14 -31.02 11.68 -16.70
CA PRO A 14 -29.59 11.66 -17.04
C PRO A 14 -29.06 13.02 -17.52
N PRO A 15 -27.79 13.38 -17.25
CA PRO A 15 -27.22 14.67 -17.70
C PRO A 15 -27.14 14.77 -19.24
N SER A 16 -27.06 13.63 -19.93
CA SER A 16 -27.16 13.48 -21.37
C SER A 16 -27.91 12.18 -21.71
N GLY A 17 -28.72 12.19 -22.77
CA GLY A 17 -29.53 11.04 -23.20
C GLY A 17 -31.05 11.23 -23.02
N GLU A 18 -31.80 10.16 -23.23
CA GLU A 18 -33.26 10.15 -23.08
C GLU A 18 -33.66 10.26 -21.60
N LEU A 19 -34.64 11.12 -21.33
CA LEU A 19 -35.22 11.26 -20.01
C LEU A 19 -36.08 10.03 -19.68
N LEU A 20 -36.15 9.72 -18.40
CA LEU A 20 -37.13 8.75 -17.91
C LEU A 20 -38.54 9.26 -18.24
N SER A 21 -39.41 8.37 -18.69
CA SER A 21 -40.81 8.73 -18.96
C SER A 21 -41.51 9.15 -17.66
N GLU A 22 -42.57 9.94 -17.78
CA GLU A 22 -43.36 10.35 -16.61
C GLU A 22 -43.90 9.14 -15.82
N GLU A 23 -44.22 8.05 -16.52
CA GLU A 23 -44.61 6.77 -15.92
C GLU A 23 -43.47 6.13 -15.11
N GLN A 24 -42.25 6.12 -15.64
CA GLN A 24 -41.07 5.60 -14.93
C GLN A 24 -40.73 6.45 -13.70
N VAL A 25 -40.79 7.77 -13.83
CA VAL A 25 -40.59 8.70 -12.70
C VAL A 25 -41.68 8.51 -11.65
N GLY A 26 -42.93 8.32 -12.07
CA GLY A 26 -44.07 8.02 -11.20
C GLY A 26 -43.89 6.70 -10.45
N LEU A 27 -43.42 5.65 -11.12
CA LEU A 27 -43.13 4.36 -10.51
C LEU A 27 -42.03 4.46 -9.45
N ILE A 28 -40.94 5.18 -9.75
CA ILE A 28 -39.84 5.40 -8.79
C ILE A 28 -40.33 6.20 -7.58
N ARG A 29 -41.17 7.23 -7.77
CA ARG A 29 -41.79 7.98 -6.66
C ARG A 29 -42.64 7.07 -5.78
N ALA A 30 -43.54 6.30 -6.39
CA ALA A 30 -44.40 5.37 -5.67
C ALA A 30 -43.60 4.34 -4.87
N TRP A 31 -42.49 3.82 -5.43
CA TRP A 31 -41.63 2.88 -4.72
C TRP A 31 -40.89 3.51 -3.53
N ILE A 32 -40.45 4.77 -3.66
CA ILE A 32 -39.87 5.55 -2.54
C ILE A 32 -40.92 5.78 -1.45
N ASP A 33 -42.13 6.21 -1.83
CA ASP A 33 -43.22 6.54 -0.89
C ASP A 33 -43.72 5.29 -0.14
N GLN A 34 -43.60 4.11 -0.75
CA GLN A 34 -43.86 2.81 -0.11
C GLN A 34 -42.76 2.38 0.88
N GLY A 35 -41.73 3.20 1.07
CA GLY A 35 -40.62 2.91 1.98
C GLY A 35 -39.55 2.01 1.38
N LEU A 36 -39.44 1.97 0.04
CA LEU A 36 -38.45 1.17 -0.69
C LEU A 36 -38.51 -0.33 -0.31
N PRO A 37 -39.68 -0.99 -0.41
CA PRO A 37 -39.79 -2.40 -0.11
C PRO A 37 -38.86 -3.19 -1.04
N TRP A 38 -37.80 -3.74 -0.46
CA TRP A 38 -36.84 -4.58 -1.16
C TRP A 38 -37.37 -6.01 -1.16
N PRO A 39 -37.56 -6.66 -2.33
CA PRO A 39 -38.06 -8.03 -2.36
C PRO A 39 -37.07 -9.00 -1.72
N ASP A 40 -37.56 -9.86 -0.82
CA ASP A 40 -36.76 -10.94 -0.27
C ASP A 40 -36.22 -11.83 -1.39
N GLY A 41 -34.92 -12.11 -1.37
CA GLY A 41 -34.26 -12.99 -2.34
C GLY A 41 -33.65 -12.31 -3.57
N ILE A 42 -33.85 -11.00 -3.78
CA ILE A 42 -33.10 -10.25 -4.80
C ILE A 42 -31.77 -9.77 -4.22
N ASN A 43 -30.68 -10.38 -4.69
CA ASN A 43 -29.32 -9.99 -4.36
C ASN A 43 -28.63 -9.43 -5.62
N LEU A 44 -28.32 -8.13 -5.64
CA LEU A 44 -27.71 -7.43 -6.78
C LEU A 44 -26.24 -7.80 -7.04
N GLY A 45 -25.65 -8.65 -6.21
CA GLY A 45 -24.35 -9.22 -6.47
C GLY A 45 -23.94 -10.17 -5.36
N ARG A 46 -23.52 -11.38 -5.72
CA ARG A 46 -22.64 -12.14 -4.84
C ARG A 46 -21.32 -11.39 -4.83
N PHE A 47 -21.12 -10.50 -3.86
CA PHE A 47 -19.78 -10.11 -3.48
C PHE A 47 -19.08 -11.42 -3.15
N LYS A 48 -18.11 -11.81 -3.98
CA LYS A 48 -17.24 -12.90 -3.61
C LYS A 48 -16.48 -12.35 -2.41
N GLU A 49 -16.96 -12.69 -1.22
CA GLU A 49 -16.24 -12.46 0.00
C GLU A 49 -14.89 -13.12 -0.22
N ALA A 50 -13.85 -12.30 -0.32
CA ALA A 50 -12.52 -12.84 -0.48
C ALA A 50 -12.28 -13.65 0.80
N GLU A 51 -11.95 -14.94 0.67
CA GLU A 51 -11.51 -15.80 1.78
C GLU A 51 -10.13 -15.33 2.28
N LEU A 52 -10.03 -14.06 2.63
CA LEU A 52 -8.87 -13.41 3.24
C LEU A 52 -9.11 -13.36 4.73
N GLU A 53 -9.47 -14.49 5.33
CA GLU A 53 -9.29 -14.63 6.77
C GLU A 53 -7.79 -14.52 7.07
N PRO A 54 -7.38 -13.68 8.05
CA PRO A 54 -6.01 -13.67 8.52
C PRO A 54 -5.61 -15.08 8.96
N ARG A 55 -4.88 -15.78 8.09
CA ARG A 55 -4.39 -17.13 8.37
C ARG A 55 -2.94 -17.05 8.82
N GLU A 56 -2.64 -17.76 9.89
CA GLU A 56 -1.25 -17.97 10.27
C GLU A 56 -0.60 -18.88 9.22
N VAL A 57 0.44 -18.37 8.56
CA VAL A 57 1.16 -19.14 7.54
C VAL A 57 2.11 -20.08 8.26
N ILE A 58 1.79 -21.38 8.24
CA ILE A 58 2.68 -22.42 8.76
C ILE A 58 3.85 -22.58 7.79
N VAL A 59 5.04 -22.13 8.20
CA VAL A 59 6.27 -22.28 7.41
C VAL A 59 6.67 -23.76 7.38
N PRO A 60 6.85 -24.37 6.20
CA PRO A 60 7.28 -25.76 6.09
C PRO A 60 8.64 -26.01 6.75
N ALA A 61 8.84 -27.22 7.28
CA ALA A 61 10.15 -27.64 7.79
C ALA A 61 11.21 -27.66 6.68
N ALA A 62 12.46 -27.35 7.03
CA ALA A 62 13.60 -27.40 6.12
C ALA A 62 13.78 -28.82 5.58
N LYS A 63 13.83 -28.98 4.25
CA LYS A 63 14.00 -30.28 3.57
C LYS A 63 15.22 -30.33 2.66
N ALA A 64 15.76 -29.18 2.24
CA ALA A 64 16.79 -29.06 1.21
C ALA A 64 17.93 -28.11 1.62
N ILE A 65 18.97 -28.04 0.77
CA ILE A 65 20.17 -27.19 0.95
C ILE A 65 19.80 -25.70 0.93
N HIS A 66 18.71 -25.31 0.26
CA HIS A 66 18.22 -23.92 0.17
C HIS A 66 17.25 -23.53 1.30
N SER A 67 17.16 -24.32 2.37
CA SER A 67 16.14 -24.15 3.40
C SER A 67 16.53 -23.23 4.57
N GLU A 68 17.60 -22.45 4.49
CA GLU A 68 17.95 -21.55 5.62
C GLU A 68 16.94 -20.41 5.76
N ASN A 69 16.57 -19.74 4.66
CA ASN A 69 15.61 -18.65 4.66
C ASN A 69 14.16 -19.19 4.72
N PRO A 70 13.30 -18.67 5.63
CA PRO A 70 11.90 -19.09 5.71
C PRO A 70 11.09 -18.82 4.43
N VAL A 71 11.45 -17.81 3.63
CA VAL A 71 10.79 -17.51 2.35
C VAL A 71 11.03 -18.62 1.34
N ASP A 72 12.26 -19.12 1.24
CA ASP A 72 12.61 -20.22 0.32
C ASP A 72 11.82 -21.49 0.67
N ARG A 73 11.57 -21.74 1.95
CA ARG A 73 10.74 -22.87 2.42
C ARG A 73 9.29 -22.77 1.96
N LEU A 74 8.74 -21.55 1.85
CA LEU A 74 7.39 -21.33 1.33
C LEU A 74 7.33 -21.58 -0.18
N LEU A 75 8.37 -21.17 -0.91
CA LEU A 75 8.48 -21.32 -2.36
C LEU A 75 8.78 -22.76 -2.80
N GLU A 76 9.47 -23.54 -1.98
CA GLU A 76 9.81 -24.95 -2.24
C GLU A 76 8.61 -25.77 -2.76
N SER A 77 7.45 -25.63 -2.11
CA SER A 77 6.23 -26.36 -2.51
C SER A 77 5.74 -25.98 -3.91
N TYR A 78 5.87 -24.70 -4.27
CA TYR A 78 5.53 -24.20 -5.60
C TYR A 78 6.55 -24.67 -6.64
N PHE A 79 7.84 -24.60 -6.32
CA PHE A 79 8.92 -24.98 -7.25
C PHE A 79 8.84 -26.47 -7.57
N GLN A 80 8.67 -27.32 -6.55
CA GLN A 80 8.49 -28.77 -6.72
C GLN A 80 7.25 -29.11 -7.57
N LYS A 81 6.12 -28.45 -7.31
CA LYS A 81 4.87 -28.69 -8.05
C LYS A 81 4.98 -28.31 -9.53
N ASN A 82 5.78 -27.28 -9.83
CA ASN A 82 5.94 -26.75 -11.19
C ASN A 82 7.26 -27.20 -11.86
N GLU A 83 8.01 -28.11 -11.24
CA GLU A 83 9.28 -28.62 -11.78
C GLU A 83 10.31 -27.50 -12.08
N ILE A 84 10.34 -26.48 -11.23
CA ILE A 84 11.26 -25.33 -11.32
C ILE A 84 12.46 -25.58 -10.41
N GLU A 85 13.67 -25.46 -10.96
CA GLU A 85 14.91 -25.51 -10.17
C GLU A 85 15.18 -24.18 -9.46
N PHE A 86 15.76 -24.26 -8.26
CA PHE A 86 16.19 -23.05 -7.56
C PHE A 86 17.39 -22.42 -8.28
N PRO A 87 17.38 -21.08 -8.46
CA PRO A 87 18.52 -20.40 -9.07
C PRO A 87 19.73 -20.43 -8.14
N ASP A 88 20.92 -20.48 -8.72
CA ASP A 88 22.17 -20.39 -7.98
C ASP A 88 22.31 -19.05 -7.25
N ARG A 89 23.04 -19.09 -6.13
CA ARG A 89 23.37 -17.88 -5.37
C ARG A 89 24.20 -16.94 -6.24
N VAL A 90 23.78 -15.68 -6.30
CA VAL A 90 24.50 -14.63 -7.03
C VAL A 90 25.91 -14.42 -6.48
N ASP A 91 26.83 -14.01 -7.36
CA ASP A 91 28.19 -13.63 -6.98
C ASP A 91 28.21 -12.42 -6.04
N ASP A 92 29.32 -12.25 -5.30
CA ASP A 92 29.46 -11.21 -4.28
C ASP A 92 29.41 -9.79 -4.87
N ARG A 93 29.99 -9.58 -6.06
CA ARG A 93 29.99 -8.26 -6.70
C ARG A 93 28.58 -7.82 -7.09
N LEU A 94 27.81 -8.74 -7.67
CA LEU A 94 26.42 -8.53 -8.05
C LEU A 94 25.53 -8.36 -6.81
N PHE A 95 25.78 -9.15 -5.77
CA PHE A 95 25.09 -9.01 -4.48
C PHE A 95 25.31 -7.62 -3.90
N ALA A 96 26.56 -7.15 -3.77
CA ALA A 96 26.88 -5.84 -3.22
C ALA A 96 26.20 -4.72 -4.04
N ARG A 97 26.28 -4.79 -5.38
CA ARG A 97 25.61 -3.79 -6.24
C ARG A 97 24.10 -3.74 -5.99
N ARG A 98 23.42 -4.89 -5.88
CA ARG A 98 21.98 -4.94 -5.61
C ARG A 98 21.66 -4.41 -4.21
N ALA A 99 22.39 -4.87 -3.19
CA ALA A 99 22.19 -4.43 -1.81
C ALA A 99 22.28 -2.89 -1.67
N TYR A 100 23.27 -2.25 -2.28
CA TYR A 100 23.40 -0.79 -2.24
C TYR A 100 22.25 -0.07 -2.95
N LEU A 101 21.88 -0.51 -4.17
CA LEU A 101 20.80 0.10 -4.94
C LEU A 101 19.45 -0.08 -4.26
N ASP A 102 19.17 -1.29 -3.79
CA ASP A 102 17.88 -1.63 -3.20
C ASP A 102 17.72 -0.97 -1.82
N THR A 103 18.80 -0.86 -1.04
CA THR A 103 18.72 -0.30 0.32
C THR A 103 18.78 1.23 0.33
N ILE A 104 19.76 1.83 -0.35
CA ILE A 104 20.05 3.26 -0.28
C ILE A 104 20.08 3.96 -1.65
N GLY A 105 19.77 3.28 -2.75
CA GLY A 105 19.66 3.90 -4.08
C GLY A 105 20.98 4.31 -4.73
N LEU A 106 22.12 3.98 -4.12
CA LEU A 106 23.45 4.36 -4.59
C LEU A 106 24.22 3.16 -5.12
N LEU A 107 25.32 3.41 -5.85
CA LEU A 107 26.27 2.37 -6.19
C LEU A 107 27.33 2.24 -5.08
N PRO A 108 27.89 1.04 -4.87
CA PRO A 108 28.98 0.87 -3.91
C PRO A 108 30.20 1.70 -4.34
N PRO A 109 30.80 2.49 -3.43
CA PRO A 109 32.10 3.12 -3.67
C PRO A 109 33.16 2.07 -4.04
N PRO A 110 34.10 2.36 -4.95
CA PRO A 110 35.09 1.38 -5.39
C PRO A 110 35.90 0.76 -4.26
N ASP A 111 36.32 1.57 -3.29
CA ASP A 111 37.07 1.18 -2.10
C ASP A 111 36.26 0.25 -1.18
N GLN A 112 34.98 0.55 -0.96
CA GLN A 112 34.08 -0.30 -0.16
C GLN A 112 33.78 -1.62 -0.87
N LEU A 113 33.63 -1.59 -2.20
CA LEU A 113 33.42 -2.81 -2.99
C LEU A 113 34.65 -3.71 -2.98
N GLU A 114 35.85 -3.14 -3.14
CA GLU A 114 37.11 -3.89 -3.08
C GLU A 114 37.28 -4.54 -1.70
N ALA A 115 37.09 -3.77 -0.62
CA ALA A 115 37.15 -4.30 0.74
C ALA A 115 36.15 -5.46 0.99
N PHE A 116 34.92 -5.34 0.47
CA PHE A 116 33.91 -6.40 0.58
C PHE A 116 34.26 -7.67 -0.23
N LEU A 117 34.94 -7.50 -1.37
CA LEU A 117 35.37 -8.62 -2.20
C LEU A 117 36.59 -9.34 -1.62
N GLU A 118 37.46 -8.62 -0.91
CA GLU A 118 38.63 -9.17 -0.22
C GLU A 118 38.28 -9.79 1.15
N ASP A 119 37.12 -9.47 1.72
CA ASP A 119 36.63 -10.09 2.95
C ASP A 119 36.18 -11.54 2.70
N ASP A 120 36.81 -12.49 3.39
CA ASP A 120 36.49 -13.93 3.37
C ASP A 120 35.57 -14.35 4.53
N SER A 121 35.08 -13.39 5.33
CA SER A 121 34.21 -13.68 6.47
C SER A 121 32.89 -14.31 6.02
N PRO A 122 32.43 -15.39 6.68
CA PRO A 122 31.19 -16.07 6.30
C PRO A 122 29.95 -15.15 6.43
N ASP A 123 30.01 -14.15 7.31
CA ASP A 123 28.92 -13.22 7.61
C ASP A 123 29.01 -11.89 6.85
N LYS A 124 29.97 -11.71 5.93
CA LYS A 124 30.22 -10.41 5.25
C LYS A 124 28.99 -9.80 4.58
N ARG A 125 28.09 -10.64 4.03
CA ARG A 125 26.85 -10.19 3.39
C ARG A 125 25.87 -9.61 4.39
N ASN A 126 25.73 -10.24 5.56
CA ASN A 126 24.88 -9.74 6.64
C ASN A 126 25.45 -8.45 7.22
N ALA A 127 26.77 -8.40 7.43
CA ALA A 127 27.45 -7.20 7.90
C ALA A 127 27.29 -6.02 6.93
N LEU A 128 27.38 -6.27 5.62
CA LEU A 128 27.14 -5.23 4.60
C LEU A 128 25.71 -4.70 4.67
N VAL A 129 24.71 -5.58 4.77
CA VAL A 129 23.30 -5.16 4.86
C VAL A 129 23.05 -4.37 6.14
N GLU A 130 23.59 -4.79 7.27
CA GLU A 130 23.48 -4.06 8.54
C GLU A 130 24.13 -2.67 8.46
N ASP A 131 25.32 -2.57 7.86
CA ASP A 131 26.00 -1.29 7.62
C ASP A 131 25.13 -0.37 6.76
N LEU A 132 24.61 -0.85 5.63
CA LEU A 132 23.74 -0.07 4.75
C LEU A 132 22.45 0.37 5.46
N LEU A 133 21.84 -0.53 6.23
CA LEU A 133 20.65 -0.21 7.02
C LEU A 133 20.95 0.72 8.20
N SER A 134 22.20 0.91 8.61
CA SER A 134 22.56 1.90 9.64
C SER A 134 22.64 3.32 9.09
N ARG A 135 22.75 3.50 7.77
CA ARG A 135 22.86 4.78 7.06
C ARG A 135 21.49 5.48 6.95
N ASN A 136 21.04 6.06 8.07
CA ASN A 136 19.71 6.65 8.23
C ASN A 136 19.34 7.67 7.13
N GLN A 137 20.27 8.57 6.81
CA GLN A 137 20.00 9.68 5.91
C GLN A 137 19.81 9.17 4.47
N GLU A 138 20.77 8.40 3.97
CA GLU A 138 20.73 7.84 2.62
C GLU A 138 19.55 6.89 2.44
N TYR A 139 19.22 6.12 3.48
CA TYR A 139 18.00 5.32 3.51
C TYR A 139 16.75 6.20 3.37
N ALA A 140 16.60 7.24 4.20
CA ALA A 140 15.44 8.12 4.14
C ALA A 140 15.30 8.81 2.78
N GLU A 141 16.40 9.30 2.22
CA GLU A 141 16.44 9.96 0.91
C GLU A 141 16.07 9.01 -0.24
N ASN A 142 16.49 7.74 -0.19
CA ASN A 142 16.11 6.74 -1.18
C ASN A 142 14.60 6.41 -1.12
N TRP A 143 14.09 6.16 0.08
CA TRP A 143 12.73 5.63 0.28
C TRP A 143 11.64 6.70 0.29
N ILE A 144 11.98 7.99 0.45
CA ILE A 144 10.98 9.07 0.54
C ILE A 144 10.11 9.20 -0.72
N THR A 145 10.68 8.96 -1.91
CA THR A 145 9.93 9.04 -3.17
C THR A 145 8.89 7.94 -3.26
N PHE A 146 9.28 6.72 -2.92
CA PHE A 146 8.39 5.57 -2.87
C PHE A 146 7.22 5.80 -1.91
N TRP A 147 7.52 6.22 -0.68
CA TRP A 147 6.49 6.46 0.33
C TRP A 147 5.58 7.64 -0.01
N ASN A 148 6.11 8.71 -0.62
CA ASN A 148 5.28 9.82 -1.08
C ASN A 148 4.26 9.37 -2.12
N ASP A 149 4.67 8.52 -3.07
CA ASP A 149 3.75 7.98 -4.07
C ASP A 149 2.72 7.03 -3.45
N LEU A 150 3.17 6.11 -2.59
CA LEU A 150 2.30 5.15 -1.89
C LEU A 150 1.25 5.85 -1.02
N LEU A 151 1.65 6.90 -0.29
CA LEU A 151 0.74 7.71 0.55
C LEU A 151 -0.03 8.77 -0.26
N ARG A 152 0.16 8.80 -1.59
CA ARG A 152 -0.42 9.76 -2.53
C ARG A 152 -0.18 11.22 -2.11
N ASN A 153 0.98 11.51 -1.53
CA ASN A 153 1.41 12.84 -1.07
C ASN A 153 1.95 13.68 -2.24
N ASP A 154 1.11 13.91 -3.25
CA ASP A 154 1.46 14.72 -4.43
C ASP A 154 1.10 16.19 -4.22
N PHE A 155 2.03 17.08 -4.55
CA PHE A 155 1.88 18.53 -4.54
C PHE A 155 0.88 19.04 -5.60
N THR A 156 0.61 18.26 -6.65
CA THR A 156 -0.27 18.67 -7.75
C THR A 156 -1.71 18.19 -7.58
N GLY A 157 -2.51 18.94 -6.81
CA GLY A 157 -3.93 18.62 -6.64
C GLY A 157 -4.73 19.78 -6.05
N THR A 158 -6.04 19.82 -6.37
CA THR A 158 -6.94 20.90 -5.94
C THR A 158 -7.01 21.07 -4.42
N GLY A 159 -6.71 20.00 -3.66
CA GLY A 159 -6.71 20.01 -2.19
C GLY A 159 -5.52 20.70 -1.52
N TYR A 160 -4.36 20.89 -2.20
CA TYR A 160 -3.24 21.64 -1.61
C TYR A 160 -3.37 23.14 -1.87
N ILE A 161 -4.00 23.52 -2.99
CA ILE A 161 -4.17 24.90 -3.44
C ILE A 161 -5.22 25.65 -2.60
N ASP A 162 -6.19 24.94 -2.03
CA ASP A 162 -7.25 25.52 -1.18
C ASP A 162 -7.02 25.32 0.33
N GLY A 163 -5.89 24.73 0.73
CA GLY A 163 -5.56 24.44 2.13
C GLY A 163 -6.31 23.23 2.73
N GLY A 164 -7.06 22.47 1.92
CA GLY A 164 -7.75 21.25 2.34
C GLY A 164 -6.81 20.08 2.66
N ARG A 165 -5.56 20.13 2.18
CA ARG A 165 -4.53 19.10 2.36
C ARG A 165 -3.18 19.73 2.68
N LYS A 166 -2.47 19.14 3.65
CA LYS A 166 -1.10 19.52 4.05
C LYS A 166 -0.10 18.51 3.52
N GLN A 167 1.12 18.94 3.22
CA GLN A 167 2.19 18.00 2.86
C GLN A 167 2.65 17.29 4.13
N ILE A 168 2.91 15.99 4.02
CA ILE A 168 3.48 15.19 5.12
C ILE A 168 4.97 14.88 4.90
N THR A 169 5.60 15.46 3.87
CA THR A 169 6.96 15.13 3.43
C THR A 169 7.98 15.29 4.55
N ASP A 170 7.92 16.38 5.31
CA ASP A 170 8.85 16.62 6.42
C ASP A 170 8.67 15.58 7.54
N TRP A 171 7.42 15.29 7.92
CA TRP A 171 7.12 14.24 8.90
C TRP A 171 7.55 12.86 8.39
N LEU A 172 7.34 12.58 7.10
CA LEU A 172 7.71 11.31 6.47
C LEU A 172 9.22 11.12 6.46
N TYR A 173 9.98 12.14 6.06
CA TYR A 173 11.43 12.13 6.06
C TYR A 173 11.98 11.76 7.45
N HIS A 174 11.57 12.50 8.49
CA HIS A 174 12.03 12.23 9.85
C HIS A 174 11.54 10.88 10.39
N SER A 175 10.37 10.39 9.94
CA SER A 175 9.90 9.06 10.30
C SER A 175 10.77 7.96 9.72
N LEU A 176 11.26 8.11 8.48
CA LEU A 176 12.17 7.17 7.84
C LEU A 176 13.59 7.26 8.41
N GLU A 177 14.09 8.48 8.60
CA GLU A 177 15.42 8.77 9.14
C GLU A 177 15.56 8.21 10.57
N ALA A 178 14.57 8.46 11.44
CA ALA A 178 14.56 7.98 12.82
C ALA A 178 14.23 6.49 12.95
N ASN A 179 14.03 5.78 11.83
CA ASN A 179 13.61 4.39 11.80
C ASN A 179 12.36 4.12 12.65
N LYS A 180 11.31 4.94 12.46
CA LYS A 180 10.08 4.84 13.24
C LYS A 180 9.48 3.43 13.11
N PRO A 181 9.10 2.77 14.23
CA PRO A 181 8.42 1.49 14.17
C PRO A 181 7.18 1.53 13.29
N TYR A 182 6.97 0.52 12.44
CA TYR A 182 5.88 0.51 11.47
C TYR A 182 4.49 0.67 12.11
N ASN A 183 4.27 0.05 13.27
CA ASN A 183 3.03 0.20 14.03
C ASN A 183 2.77 1.66 14.46
N GLN A 184 3.82 2.37 14.89
CA GLN A 184 3.73 3.78 15.25
C GLN A 184 3.54 4.66 14.01
N PHE A 185 4.25 4.36 12.92
CA PHE A 185 4.09 5.03 11.63
C PHE A 185 2.65 4.97 11.13
N VAL A 186 2.05 3.77 11.12
CA VAL A 186 0.65 3.57 10.71
C VAL A 186 -0.32 4.24 11.70
N HIS A 187 -0.08 4.11 13.00
CA HIS A 187 -0.90 4.77 14.02
C HIS A 187 -0.95 6.29 13.79
N GLU A 188 0.21 6.93 13.61
CA GLU A 188 0.30 8.37 13.36
C GLU A 188 -0.27 8.81 12.00
N LEU A 189 -0.49 7.89 11.05
CA LEU A 189 -1.22 8.18 9.81
C LEU A 189 -2.74 8.13 10.03
N VAL A 190 -3.23 7.18 10.81
CA VAL A 190 -4.66 6.96 11.07
C VAL A 190 -5.20 7.91 12.14
N ASP A 191 -4.48 8.07 13.24
CA ASP A 191 -4.72 9.05 14.31
C ASP A 191 -3.62 10.12 14.25
N PRO A 192 -3.86 11.21 13.50
CA PRO A 192 -2.80 12.07 13.03
C PRO A 192 -2.20 12.95 14.13
N VAL A 193 -0.88 13.06 14.12
CA VAL A 193 -0.10 14.00 14.94
C VAL A 193 0.31 15.21 14.10
N THR A 194 0.95 16.20 14.73
CA THR A 194 1.49 17.36 14.00
C THR A 194 2.46 16.91 12.90
N GLY A 195 2.15 17.28 11.65
CA GLY A 195 2.95 16.96 10.47
C GLY A 195 2.42 15.78 9.65
N SER A 196 1.66 14.85 10.22
CA SER A 196 1.10 13.69 9.50
C SER A 196 -0.35 13.91 9.03
N GLU A 197 -0.98 15.01 9.43
CA GLU A 197 -2.42 15.19 9.25
C GLU A 197 -2.84 15.25 7.79
N GLY A 198 -1.92 15.60 6.89
CA GLY A 198 -2.15 15.66 5.45
C GLY A 198 -2.53 14.33 4.80
N PHE A 199 -2.22 13.20 5.44
CA PHE A 199 -2.61 11.87 4.95
C PHE A 199 -4.11 11.64 5.13
N ILE A 200 -4.58 11.67 6.37
CA ILE A 200 -5.99 11.38 6.69
C ILE A 200 -6.94 12.53 6.34
N LYS A 201 -6.42 13.77 6.30
CA LYS A 201 -7.23 14.94 5.91
C LYS A 201 -7.43 15.06 4.39
N GLY A 202 -6.84 14.20 3.55
CA GLY A 202 -7.10 14.14 2.09
C GLY A 202 -7.92 12.88 1.69
N ILE A 203 -8.68 12.79 0.59
CA ILE A 203 -9.14 13.66 -0.49
C ILE A 203 -10.63 13.91 -0.21
N VAL A 204 -11.08 15.13 0.09
CA VAL A 204 -12.50 15.46 -0.06
C VAL A 204 -12.71 15.62 -1.56
N TRP A 205 -13.24 14.60 -2.24
CA TRP A 205 -13.54 14.71 -3.66
C TRP A 205 -14.48 15.88 -3.89
N ARG A 206 -14.04 16.89 -4.64
CA ARG A 206 -14.91 18.01 -5.03
C ARG A 206 -15.98 17.48 -5.98
N GLY A 207 -17.24 17.59 -5.56
CA GLY A 207 -18.41 17.23 -6.35
C GLY A 207 -19.58 16.85 -5.45
N VAL A 208 -20.77 16.75 -6.03
CA VAL A 208 -21.91 16.12 -5.36
C VAL A 208 -21.59 14.63 -5.29
N THR A 209 -20.87 14.19 -4.25
CA THR A 209 -20.78 12.77 -3.96
C THR A 209 -22.20 12.29 -3.72
N ASN A 210 -22.54 11.08 -4.20
CA ASN A 210 -23.80 10.45 -3.83
C ASN A 210 -23.97 10.57 -2.30
N SER A 211 -25.17 10.91 -1.83
CA SER A 211 -25.52 10.99 -0.40
C SER A 211 -25.10 9.77 0.42
N SER A 212 -24.79 8.65 -0.25
CA SER A 212 -24.26 7.41 0.34
C SER A 212 -22.75 7.43 0.66
N GLN A 213 -21.96 8.41 0.20
CA GLN A 213 -20.50 8.44 0.45
C GLN A 213 -20.12 9.55 1.45
N THR A 214 -19.94 9.15 2.71
CA THR A 214 -19.48 10.05 3.78
C THR A 214 -17.95 10.24 3.73
N PRO A 215 -17.41 11.35 4.28
CA PRO A 215 -15.96 11.54 4.40
C PRO A 215 -15.26 10.39 5.16
N ALA A 216 -15.91 9.81 6.17
CA ALA A 216 -15.38 8.68 6.92
C ALA A 216 -15.22 7.42 6.05
N MET A 217 -16.17 7.15 5.14
CA MET A 217 -16.06 6.04 4.19
C MET A 217 -14.92 6.25 3.19
N GLN A 218 -14.72 7.49 2.72
CA GLN A 218 -13.63 7.82 1.80
C GLN A 218 -12.26 7.69 2.49
N ALA A 219 -12.15 8.12 3.74
CA ALA A 219 -10.94 7.93 4.55
C ALA A 219 -10.65 6.43 4.76
N ALA A 220 -11.67 5.65 5.14
CA ALA A 220 -11.53 4.20 5.29
C ALA A 220 -11.12 3.51 3.98
N GLN A 221 -11.67 3.93 2.83
CA GLN A 221 -11.29 3.41 1.53
C GLN A 221 -9.84 3.75 1.16
N ASN A 222 -9.38 4.98 1.42
CA ASN A 222 -8.00 5.40 1.16
C ASN A 222 -7.02 4.61 2.05
N ILE A 223 -7.29 4.47 3.35
CA ILE A 223 -6.51 3.63 4.26
C ILE A 223 -6.51 2.17 3.74
N GLY A 224 -7.68 1.66 3.37
CA GLY A 224 -7.90 0.40 2.66
C GLY A 224 -6.92 0.19 1.51
N GLN A 225 -6.91 1.12 0.57
CA GLN A 225 -6.11 1.01 -0.64
C GLN A 225 -4.61 1.12 -0.37
N VAL A 226 -4.20 2.02 0.52
CA VAL A 226 -2.77 2.29 0.77
C VAL A 226 -2.15 1.20 1.64
N LEU A 227 -2.82 0.79 2.72
CA LEU A 227 -2.26 -0.14 3.71
C LEU A 227 -2.67 -1.60 3.48
N TRP A 228 -3.83 -1.87 2.87
CA TRP A 228 -4.31 -3.24 2.68
C TRP A 228 -4.27 -3.72 1.22
N ALA A 229 -4.49 -2.87 0.21
CA ALA A 229 -4.41 -3.32 -1.19
C ALA A 229 -2.96 -3.50 -1.67
N SER A 230 -1.99 -2.81 -1.07
CA SER A 230 -0.55 -3.07 -1.26
C SER A 230 -0.15 -4.49 -0.85
N ILE A 231 -0.91 -5.13 0.04
CA ILE A 231 -0.71 -6.54 0.45
C ILE A 231 -1.19 -7.52 -0.66
N SER A 232 -2.11 -7.08 -1.53
CA SER A 232 -2.76 -7.94 -2.55
C SER A 232 -2.06 -7.91 -3.91
N SER A 233 -1.42 -6.79 -4.26
CA SER A 233 -0.78 -6.59 -5.58
C SER A 233 0.75 -6.66 -5.57
N ALA A 234 1.40 -6.78 -4.40
CA ALA A 234 2.83 -7.04 -4.31
C ALA A 234 3.07 -8.56 -4.34
N PRO A 235 3.69 -9.13 -5.39
CA PRO A 235 4.20 -10.48 -5.28
C PRO A 235 5.40 -10.43 -4.33
N LEU A 236 5.17 -10.88 -3.09
CA LEU A 236 6.12 -11.05 -1.99
C LEU A 236 6.53 -9.78 -1.22
N ALA A 237 6.56 -9.98 0.12
CA ALA A 237 7.30 -9.26 1.15
C ALA A 237 6.81 -7.89 1.68
N MET A 238 5.68 -7.94 2.40
CA MET A 238 5.66 -7.42 3.78
C MET A 238 5.94 -8.57 4.75
N THR A 239 7.21 -8.88 4.98
CA THR A 239 7.60 -9.77 6.09
C THR A 239 8.16 -8.89 7.21
N VAL A 240 7.40 -8.74 8.30
CA VAL A 240 7.98 -8.27 9.56
C VAL A 240 8.89 -9.39 10.05
N SER A 241 10.19 -9.29 9.76
CA SER A 241 11.18 -10.19 10.35
C SER A 241 11.30 -9.85 11.84
N SER A 242 10.76 -10.71 12.69
CA SER A 242 10.93 -10.69 14.15
C SER A 242 12.26 -11.32 14.59
N ALA A 243 13.30 -11.26 13.75
CA ALA A 243 14.65 -11.67 14.11
C ALA A 243 15.40 -10.48 14.73
N THR A 244 15.18 -10.24 16.04
CA THR A 244 16.11 -9.61 17.00
C THR A 244 17.11 -8.55 16.47
N GLY A 245 16.66 -7.62 15.64
CA GLY A 245 17.41 -6.50 15.09
C GLY A 245 16.43 -5.37 14.73
N PRO A 246 16.89 -4.12 14.53
CA PRO A 246 15.99 -3.00 14.26
C PRO A 246 15.26 -3.20 12.91
N SER A 247 14.02 -3.69 12.96
CA SER A 247 13.17 -3.84 11.77
C SER A 247 12.83 -2.46 11.20
N ARG A 248 13.44 -2.12 10.05
CA ARG A 248 13.06 -0.92 9.31
C ARG A 248 11.72 -1.08 8.61
N ILE A 249 11.09 0.06 8.28
CA ILE A 249 9.98 0.10 7.34
C ILE A 249 10.53 -0.25 5.94
N LEU A 250 10.76 -1.53 5.68
CA LEU A 250 11.21 -2.09 4.42
C LEU A 250 10.02 -2.73 3.70
N MET A 251 9.95 -2.49 2.39
CA MET A 251 9.32 -3.42 1.45
C MET A 251 10.48 -4.11 0.72
N ALA A 252 10.58 -5.42 0.87
CA ALA A 252 11.49 -6.26 0.10
C ALA A 252 10.69 -7.08 -0.90
#